data_AF-X0UXE9-F1
#
_entry.id   AF-X0UXE9-F1
#
_cell.length_a   1.000
_cell.length_b   1.000
_cell.length_c   1.000
_cell.angle_alpha   90.00
_cell.angle_beta   90.00
_cell.angle_gamma   90.00
#
_symmetry.space_group_name_H-M   'P 1'
#
loop_
_entity.id
_entity.type
_entity.pdbx_description
1 polymer ?
#
loop_
_entity_poly.entity_id
_entity_poly.type
_entity_poly.pdbx_seq_one_letter_code
_entity_poly.pdbx_strand_id
1 'polypeptide(L)' 'MKLFNVLLPEHWLPTLRQIAREQSATQRKDVTVSSMIRELLQEKFKLEEKQSPKRDKP' A
#
# COMPACT_ATOMS: atom_id res chain seq x y z
N MET A 1 -2.80 14.41 -4.33
CA MET A 1 -2.74 13.18 -3.50
C MET A 1 -1.58 13.31 -2.53
N LYS A 2 -1.77 13.08 -1.21
CA LYS A 2 -0.62 13.07 -0.27
C LYS A 2 0.22 11.83 -0.55
N LEU A 3 1.50 12.03 -0.86
CA LEU A 3 2.47 10.95 -1.03
C LEU A 3 2.70 10.30 0.33
N PHE A 4 2.45 8.99 0.42
CA PHE A 4 2.73 8.21 1.61
C PHE A 4 4.19 7.75 1.50
N ASN A 5 5.10 8.43 2.21
CA ASN A 5 6.52 8.12 2.14
C ASN A 5 6.86 7.15 3.29
N VAL A 6 7.06 5.87 2.95
CA VAL A 6 7.41 4.83 3.92
C VAL A 6 8.92 4.65 3.87
N LEU A 7 9.60 5.02 4.96
CA LEU A 7 11.02 4.73 5.11
C LEU A 7 11.18 3.29 5.57
N LEU A 8 11.74 2.46 4.70
CA LEU A 8 12.03 1.06 4.97
C LEU A 8 13.54 0.84 4.99
N PRO A 9 14.06 0.00 5.90
CA PRO A 9 15.44 -0.42 5.83
C PRO A 9 15.70 -1.19 4.52
N GLU A 10 16.82 -0.91 3.86
CA GLU A 10 17.13 -1.48 2.53
C GLU A 10 17.16 -3.01 2.51
N HIS A 11 17.59 -3.63 3.62
CA HIS A 11 17.66 -5.09 3.75
C HIS A 11 16.29 -5.78 3.69
N TRP A 12 15.18 -5.06 3.88
CA TRP A 12 13.82 -5.60 3.72
C TRP A 12 13.31 -5.54 2.28
N LEU A 13 13.90 -4.71 1.42
CA LEU A 13 13.41 -4.53 0.04
C LEU A 13 13.39 -5.83 -0.77
N PRO A 14 14.41 -6.72 -0.71
CA PRO A 14 14.37 -8.00 -1.41
C PRO A 14 13.19 -8.87 -0.95
N THR A 15 13.01 -9.00 0.37
CA THR A 15 11.93 -9.80 0.97
C THR A 15 10.57 -9.26 0.60
N LEU A 16 10.36 -7.93 0.68
CA LEU A 16 9.09 -7.31 0.32
C LEU A 16 8.75 -7.46 -1.16
N ARG A 17 9.76 -7.39 -2.04
CA ARG A 17 9.57 -7.67 -3.48
C ARG A 17 9.19 -9.13 -3.72
N GLN A 18 9.80 -10.06 -3.00
CA GLN A 18 9.45 -11.47 -3.10
C GLN A 18 7.99 -11.71 -2.67
N ILE A 19 7.60 -11.19 -1.50
CA ILE A 19 6.22 -11.32 -1.01
C ILE A 19 5.22 -10.70 -2.00
N ALA A 20 5.52 -9.52 -2.56
CA ALA A 20 4.66 -8.87 -3.54
C ALA A 20 4.49 -9.73 -4.82
N ARG A 21 5.54 -10.41 -5.29
CA ARG A 21 5.48 -11.34 -6.42
C ARG A 21 4.63 -12.57 -6.11
N GLU A 22 4.80 -13.16 -4.93
CA GLU A 22 4.03 -14.32 -4.48
C GLU A 22 2.53 -13.96 -4.35
N GLN A 23 2.23 -12.79 -3.78
CA GLN A 23 0.88 -12.22 -3.70
C GLN A 23 0.28 -11.99 -5.09
N SER A 24 1.05 -11.40 -6.01
CA SER A 24 0.63 -11.17 -7.38
C SER A 24 0.27 -12.48 -8.11
N ALA A 25 1.11 -13.51 -7.96
CA ALA A 25 0.88 -14.83 -8.54
C ALA A 25 -0.36 -15.52 -7.94
N THR A 26 -0.54 -15.41 -6.62
CA THR A 26 -1.65 -16.03 -5.90
C THR A 26 -2.99 -15.37 -6.26
N GLN A 27 -3.02 -14.04 -6.33
CA GLN A 27 -4.25 -13.28 -6.58
C GLN A 27 -4.53 -13.02 -8.07
N ARG A 28 -3.60 -13.36 -8.97
CA ARG A 28 -3.62 -13.00 -10.40
C ARG A 28 -3.87 -11.50 -10.62
N LYS A 29 -3.25 -10.67 -9.80
CA LYS A 29 -3.34 -9.21 -9.84
C LYS A 29 -1.94 -8.60 -9.83
N ASP A 30 -1.79 -7.44 -10.44
CA ASP A 30 -0.53 -6.69 -10.38
C ASP A 30 -0.39 -6.07 -8.97
N VAL A 31 0.41 -6.70 -8.13
CA VAL A 31 0.64 -6.28 -6.74
C VAL A 31 2.03 -5.69 -6.64
N THR A 32 2.10 -4.39 -6.35
CA THR A 32 3.36 -3.69 -6.08
C THR A 32 3.68 -3.71 -4.58
N VAL A 33 4.96 -3.56 -4.24
CA VAL A 33 5.38 -3.41 -2.83
C VAL A 33 4.64 -2.24 -2.17
N SER A 34 4.47 -1.12 -2.87
CA SER A 34 3.78 0.06 -2.35
C SER A 34 2.29 -0.14 -2.12
N SER A 35 1.59 -0.85 -3.02
CA SER A 35 0.16 -1.16 -2.83
C SER A 35 -0.05 -2.15 -1.70
N MET A 36 0.79 -3.20 -1.62
CA MET A 36 0.75 -4.17 -0.53
C MET A 36 0.99 -3.52 0.83
N ILE A 37 1.99 -2.65 0.96
CA ILE A 37 2.25 -1.91 2.22
C ILE A 37 1.05 -1.04 2.58
N ARG A 38 0.44 -0.36 1.61
CA ARG A 38 -0.73 0.48 1.85
C ARG A 38 -1.90 -0.33 2.39
N GLU A 39 -2.23 -1.45 1.75
CA GLU A 39 -3.32 -2.34 2.17
C GLU A 39 -3.08 -2.88 3.59
N LEU A 40 -1.86 -3.36 3.88
CA LEU A 40 -1.49 -3.86 5.21
C LEU A 40 -1.61 -2.78 6.29
N LEU A 41 -1.17 -1.55 6.01
CA LEU A 41 -1.32 -0.45 6.94
C LEU A 41 -2.79 -0.05 7.12
N GLN A 42 -3.58 -0.05 6.06
CA GLN A 42 -5.02 0.22 6.15
C GLN A 42 -5.75 -0.81 7.02
N GLU A 43 -5.45 -2.10 6.82
CA GLU A 43 -6.02 -3.19 7.60
C GLU A 43 -5.61 -3.11 9.08
N LYS A 44 -4.31 -2.98 9.36
CA LYS A 44 -3.76 -2.94 10.72
C LYS A 44 -4.28 -1.76 11.54
N PHE A 45 -4.36 -0.59 10.92
CA PHE A 45 -4.75 0.63 11.62
C PHE A 45 -6.23 0.97 11.47
N LYS A 46 -7.03 0.10 10.83
CA LYS A 46 -8.42 0.36 10.46
C LYS A 46 -8.58 1.77 9.87
N LEU A 47 -7.63 2.15 9.01
CA LEU A 47 -7.68 3.42 8.32
C LEU A 47 -8.78 3.25 7.28
N GLU A 48 -10.02 3.49 7.70
CA GLU A 48 -11.10 3.76 6.78
C GLU A 48 -10.58 4.84 5.85
N GLU A 49 -10.56 4.52 4.57
CA GLU A 49 -10.17 5.44 3.52
C GLU A 49 -11.18 6.58 3.57
N LYS A 50 -10.92 7.58 4.43
CA LYS A 50 -11.63 8.85 4.42
C LYS A 50 -11.25 9.49 3.10
N GLN A 51 -11.94 9.09 2.04
CA GLN A 51 -12.15 9.89 0.85
C GLN A 51 -12.52 11.26 1.41
N SER A 52 -11.56 12.17 1.38
CA SER A 52 -11.77 13.52 1.88
C SER A 52 -13.02 14.04 1.18
N PRO A 53 -13.98 14.64 1.92
CA PRO A 53 -15.22 15.09 1.35
C PRO A 53 -14.90 15.93 0.12
N LYS A 54 -15.57 15.60 -1.00
CA LYS A 54 -15.53 16.39 -2.22
C LYS A 54 -15.57 17.86 -1.81
N ARG A 55 -14.50 18.57 -2.15
CA ARG A 55 -14.36 19.99 -1.91
C ARG A 55 -15.40 20.68 -2.79
N ASP A 56 -16.61 20.82 -2.26
CA ASP A 56 -17.64 21.70 -2.81
C ASP A 56 -17.06 23.11 -2.71
N LYS A 57 -16.79 23.67 -3.88
CA LYS A 57 -16.12 24.96 -4.06
C LYS A 57 -17.24 25.99 -4.20
N PRO A 58 -17.30 27.05 -3.37
CA PRO A 58 -18.20 28.17 -3.64
C PRO A 58 -17.77 28.93 -4.91
#